data_AF-A0A7S1ZR19-F1
#
_entry.id   AF-A0A7S1ZR19-F1
#
_cell.length_a   1.000
_cell.length_b   1.000
_cell.length_c   1.000
_cell.angle_alpha   90.00
_cell.angle_beta   90.00
_cell.angle_gamma   90.00
#
_symmetry.space_group_name_H-M   'P 1'
#
loop_
_entity.id
_entity.type
_entity.pdbx_description
1 polymer ?
#
loop_
_entity_poly.entity_id
_entity_poly.type
_entity_poly.pdbx_seq_one_letter_code
_entity_poly.pdbx_strand_id
1 'polypeptide(L)'
;SALVDRCPAPEIKAIIGHELGHIKCEHSLYLTLGGFATTPLRGMPFVGAQMESLLDQWRLSAEYSCDRAAMLVAQDVSVVAGAMLKLFAGTKKATNTKAFIDQCLEYDELLKSANPLVRASVSMQQRTHPLPVKRVAQLEKWAKSKDYENIVKSSATY
;
A
#
# COMPACT_ATOMS: atom_id res chain seq x y z
N SER A 1 0.15 0.59 23.48
CA SER A 1 -0.69 0.80 22.26
C SER A 1 -0.36 -0.33 21.34
N ALA A 2 -1.34 -1.06 20.82
CA ALA A 2 -1.10 -2.33 20.13
C ALA A 2 -0.13 -2.25 18.94
N LEU A 3 0.06 -1.06 18.34
CA LEU A 3 1.06 -0.79 17.32
C LEU A 3 2.49 -0.69 17.89
N VAL A 4 2.66 0.12 18.95
CA VAL A 4 3.93 0.30 19.66
C VAL A 4 4.40 -1.00 20.31
N ASP A 5 3.47 -1.82 20.79
CA ASP A 5 3.77 -3.07 21.49
C ASP A 5 4.17 -4.22 20.52
N ARG A 6 3.98 -4.04 19.21
CA ARG A 6 4.20 -5.08 18.17
C ARG A 6 5.38 -4.80 17.23
N CYS A 7 5.71 -3.54 17.00
CA CYS A 7 6.72 -3.14 16.03
C CYS A 7 7.98 -2.60 16.72
N PRO A 8 9.20 -3.05 16.34
CA PRO A 8 10.44 -2.42 16.76
C PRO A 8 10.57 -1.00 16.20
N ALA A 9 11.47 -0.20 16.76
CA ALA A 9 11.64 1.21 16.41
C ALA A 9 11.80 1.51 14.91
N PRO A 10 12.56 0.73 14.10
CA PRO A 10 12.64 0.96 12.66
C PRO A 10 11.29 0.81 11.95
N GLU A 11 10.49 -0.19 12.33
CA GLU A 11 9.16 -0.41 11.79
C GLU A 11 8.19 0.69 12.20
N ILE A 12 8.29 1.18 13.45
CA ILE A 12 7.50 2.33 13.89
C ILE A 12 7.84 3.57 13.06
N LYS A 13 9.13 3.83 12.78
CA LYS A 13 9.53 4.94 11.91
C LYS A 13 8.97 4.79 10.49
N ALA A 14 9.00 3.58 9.94
CA ALA A 14 8.39 3.29 8.65
C ALA A 14 6.89 3.58 8.63
N ILE A 15 6.16 3.15 9.67
CA ILE A 15 4.74 3.44 9.85
C ILE A 15 4.50 4.95 9.93
N ILE A 16 5.28 5.69 10.72
CA ILE A 16 5.17 7.15 10.78
C ILE A 16 5.43 7.77 9.40
N GLY A 17 6.41 7.28 8.66
CA GLY A 17 6.68 7.68 7.28
C GLY A 17 5.48 7.46 6.35
N HIS A 18 4.78 6.32 6.50
CA HIS A 18 3.55 6.01 5.78
C HIS A 18 2.45 7.04 6.08
N GLU A 19 2.18 7.30 7.36
CA GLU A 19 1.15 8.27 7.77
C GLU A 19 1.48 9.70 7.33
N LEU A 20 2.76 10.08 7.40
CA LEU A 20 3.24 11.37 6.86
C LEU A 20 3.06 11.44 5.34
N GLY A 21 3.12 10.31 4.62
CA GLY A 21 2.76 10.21 3.22
C GLY A 21 1.31 10.62 2.95
N HIS A 22 0.37 10.16 3.80
CA HIS A 22 -1.04 10.57 3.68
C HIS A 22 -1.22 12.08 3.86
N ILE A 23 -0.49 12.67 4.81
CA ILE A 23 -0.52 14.12 5.06
C ILE A 23 0.11 14.87 3.88
N LYS A 24 1.30 14.46 3.43
CA LYS A 24 2.05 15.15 2.38
C LYS A 24 1.33 15.15 1.03
N CYS A 25 0.62 14.07 0.72
CA CYS A 25 -0.15 13.94 -0.52
C CYS A 25 -1.62 14.37 -0.36
N GLU A 26 -2.00 14.91 0.81
CA GLU A 26 -3.36 15.40 1.12
C GLU A 26 -4.46 14.36 0.80
N HIS A 27 -4.17 13.07 0.99
CA HIS A 27 -5.06 11.99 0.55
C HIS A 27 -6.47 12.10 1.15
N SER A 28 -6.57 12.49 2.42
CA SER A 28 -7.87 12.68 3.09
C SER A 28 -8.71 13.75 2.41
N LEU A 29 -8.11 14.89 2.00
CA LEU A 29 -8.81 15.96 1.31
C LEU A 29 -9.40 15.47 -0.02
N TYR A 30 -8.56 14.84 -0.87
CA TYR A 30 -8.99 14.36 -2.17
C TYR A 30 -10.05 13.26 -2.08
N LEU A 31 -9.91 12.32 -1.12
CA LEU A 31 -10.89 11.26 -0.90
C LEU A 31 -12.23 11.81 -0.39
N THR A 32 -12.21 12.83 0.48
CA THR A 32 -13.42 13.51 0.95
C THR A 32 -14.12 14.24 -0.18
N LEU A 33 -13.39 15.02 -0.99
CA LEU A 33 -13.95 15.72 -2.15
C LEU A 33 -14.51 14.72 -3.18
N GLY A 34 -13.79 13.64 -3.44
CA GLY A 34 -14.24 12.55 -4.30
C GLY A 34 -15.55 11.92 -3.78
N GLY A 35 -15.64 11.66 -2.46
CA GLY A 35 -16.86 11.16 -1.84
C GLY A 35 -18.06 12.10 -1.97
N PHE A 36 -17.86 13.41 -1.83
CA PHE A 36 -18.92 14.38 -2.08
C PHE A 36 -19.35 14.40 -3.55
N ALA A 37 -18.39 14.35 -4.48
CA ALA A 37 -18.69 14.32 -5.91
C ALA A 37 -19.45 13.06 -6.34
N THR A 38 -19.18 11.90 -5.72
CA THR A 38 -19.85 10.64 -6.08
C THR A 38 -21.17 10.40 -5.34
N THR A 39 -21.43 11.10 -4.22
CA THR A 39 -22.66 10.96 -3.43
C THR A 39 -23.96 11.01 -4.26
N PRO A 40 -24.20 11.99 -5.15
CA PRO A 40 -25.44 12.03 -5.95
C PRO A 40 -25.55 10.88 -6.97
N LEU A 41 -24.43 10.24 -7.32
CA LEU A 41 -24.38 9.17 -8.32
C LEU A 41 -24.62 7.78 -7.73
N ARG A 42 -24.54 7.62 -6.41
CA ARG A 42 -24.66 6.30 -5.73
C ARG A 42 -25.98 5.58 -5.99
N GLY A 43 -27.07 6.33 -6.16
CA GLY A 43 -28.40 5.77 -6.42
C GLY A 43 -28.63 5.36 -7.87
N MET A 44 -27.72 5.69 -8.80
CA MET A 44 -27.87 5.39 -10.21
C MET A 44 -27.37 3.96 -10.53
N PRO A 45 -28.18 3.11 -11.19
CA PRO A 45 -27.74 1.78 -11.61
C PRO A 45 -26.47 1.85 -12.46
N PHE A 46 -25.54 0.92 -12.23
CA PHE A 46 -24.22 0.81 -12.88
C PHE A 46 -23.25 1.98 -12.60
N VAL A 47 -23.70 3.23 -12.70
CA VAL A 47 -22.89 4.44 -12.50
C VAL A 47 -22.40 4.54 -11.05
N GLY A 48 -23.28 4.31 -10.06
CA GLY A 48 -22.89 4.36 -8.65
C GLY A 48 -21.79 3.35 -8.31
N ALA A 49 -21.95 2.10 -8.78
CA ALA A 49 -20.96 1.04 -8.57
C ALA A 49 -19.61 1.32 -9.27
N GLN A 50 -19.64 1.96 -10.44
CA GLN A 50 -18.43 2.34 -11.17
C GLN A 50 -17.69 3.48 -10.46
N MET A 51 -18.41 4.47 -9.94
CA MET A 51 -17.82 5.58 -9.19
C MET A 51 -17.20 5.13 -7.87
N GLU A 52 -17.86 4.25 -7.12
CA GLU A 52 -17.28 3.64 -5.92
C GLU A 52 -16.01 2.83 -6.27
N SER A 53 -16.05 2.06 -7.37
CA SER A 53 -14.85 1.35 -7.83
C SER A 53 -13.67 2.27 -8.15
N LEU A 54 -13.92 3.46 -8.73
CA LEU A 54 -12.87 4.44 -9.02
C LEU A 54 -12.30 5.03 -7.73
N LEU A 55 -13.16 5.34 -6.76
CA LEU A 55 -12.72 5.80 -5.43
C LEU A 55 -11.88 4.75 -4.71
N ASP A 56 -12.25 3.47 -4.78
CA ASP A 56 -11.47 2.39 -4.17
C ASP A 56 -10.10 2.21 -4.85
N GLN A 57 -10.03 2.37 -6.18
CA GLN A 57 -8.75 2.39 -6.89
C GLN A 57 -7.88 3.58 -6.50
N TRP A 58 -8.50 4.74 -6.25
CA TRP A 58 -7.79 5.92 -5.73
C TRP A 58 -7.26 5.68 -4.32
N ARG A 59 -8.07 5.07 -3.43
CA ARG A 59 -7.62 4.65 -2.09
C ARG A 59 -6.40 3.73 -2.17
N LEU A 60 -6.45 2.69 -3.01
CA LEU A 60 -5.31 1.80 -3.19
C LEU A 60 -4.07 2.54 -3.75
N SER A 61 -4.28 3.49 -4.66
CA SER A 61 -3.18 4.30 -5.22
C SER A 61 -2.54 5.21 -4.16
N ALA A 62 -3.35 5.75 -3.24
CA ALA A 62 -2.87 6.51 -2.10
C ALA A 62 -2.00 5.66 -1.15
N GLU A 63 -2.35 4.40 -0.94
CA GLU A 63 -1.50 3.48 -0.16
C GLU A 63 -0.12 3.29 -0.80
N TYR A 64 -0.04 3.20 -2.14
CA TYR A 64 1.25 3.05 -2.83
C TYR A 64 2.16 4.29 -2.67
N SER A 65 1.62 5.50 -2.68
CA SER A 65 2.43 6.71 -2.40
C SER A 65 2.88 6.75 -0.95
N CYS A 66 2.03 6.36 0.00
CA CYS A 66 2.41 6.26 1.41
C CYS A 66 3.46 5.17 1.66
N ASP A 67 3.38 4.02 0.99
CA ASP A 67 4.39 2.96 1.08
C ASP A 67 5.75 3.42 0.57
N ARG A 68 5.78 4.22 -0.50
CA ARG A 68 7.01 4.85 -0.97
C ARG A 68 7.56 5.84 0.05
N ALA A 69 6.71 6.63 0.70
CA ALA A 69 7.14 7.52 1.79
C ALA A 69 7.74 6.73 2.96
N ALA A 70 7.11 5.62 3.36
CA ALA A 70 7.65 4.71 4.36
C ALA A 70 9.03 4.15 3.95
N MET A 71 9.18 3.76 2.69
CA MET A 71 10.43 3.24 2.15
C MET A 71 11.54 4.29 2.09
N LEU A 72 11.23 5.55 1.81
CA LEU A 72 12.21 6.64 1.87
C LEU A 72 12.73 6.88 3.31
N VAL A 73 11.89 6.67 4.32
CA VAL A 73 12.27 6.78 5.73
C VAL A 73 13.05 5.55 6.19
N ALA A 74 12.59 4.35 5.83
CA ALA A 74 13.18 3.10 6.31
C ALA A 74 14.44 2.69 5.54
N GLN A 75 14.51 3.00 4.25
CA GLN A 75 15.53 2.58 3.28
C GLN A 75 15.79 1.06 3.24
N ASP A 76 14.88 0.25 3.77
CA ASP A 76 14.92 -1.21 3.75
C ASP A 76 13.50 -1.76 3.58
N VAL A 77 13.27 -2.48 2.48
CA VAL A 77 11.96 -3.07 2.17
C VAL A 77 11.55 -4.07 3.25
N SER A 78 12.50 -4.77 3.87
CA SER A 78 12.24 -5.74 4.94
C SER A 78 11.62 -5.07 6.16
N VAL A 79 11.99 -3.83 6.46
CA VAL A 79 11.40 -3.07 7.57
C VAL A 79 9.94 -2.72 7.25
N VAL A 80 9.68 -2.16 6.07
CA VAL A 80 8.32 -1.75 5.69
C VAL A 80 7.39 -2.97 5.54
N ALA A 81 7.86 -4.03 4.86
CA ALA A 81 7.11 -5.27 4.67
C ALA A 81 6.88 -6.01 6.01
N GLY A 82 7.86 -5.99 6.91
CA GLY A 82 7.75 -6.56 8.25
C GLY A 82 6.69 -5.84 9.10
N ALA A 83 6.69 -4.51 9.04
CA ALA A 83 5.68 -3.68 9.70
C ALA A 83 4.27 -4.00 9.17
N MET A 84 4.09 -4.01 7.84
CA MET A 84 2.81 -4.37 7.22
C MET A 84 2.36 -5.77 7.65
N LEU A 85 3.24 -6.77 7.56
CA LEU A 85 2.91 -8.15 7.92
C LEU A 85 2.43 -8.27 9.36
N LYS A 86 3.10 -7.62 10.32
CA LYS A 86 2.72 -7.67 11.74
C LYS A 86 1.42 -6.94 12.03
N LEU A 87 1.17 -5.81 11.37
CA LEU A 87 -0.09 -5.08 11.48
C LEU A 87 -1.26 -5.89 10.93
N PHE A 88 -1.10 -6.47 9.74
CA PHE A 88 -2.13 -7.31 9.12
C PHE A 88 -2.37 -8.62 9.87
N ALA A 89 -1.30 -9.31 10.31
CA ALA A 89 -1.43 -10.55 11.07
C ALA A 89 -1.78 -10.33 12.55
N GLY A 90 -1.81 -9.07 13.03
CA GLY A 90 -2.10 -8.73 14.41
C GLY A 90 -1.11 -9.32 15.44
N THR A 91 0.11 -9.64 15.01
CA THR A 91 1.08 -10.43 15.80
C THR A 91 2.31 -9.62 16.17
N LYS A 92 2.86 -9.91 17.36
CA LYS A 92 4.20 -9.45 17.80
C LYS A 92 5.29 -10.51 17.63
N LYS A 93 4.92 -11.70 17.15
CA LYS A 93 5.87 -12.82 17.01
C LYS A 93 6.88 -12.53 15.90
N ALA A 94 8.05 -13.16 15.98
CA ALA A 94 8.99 -13.16 14.88
C ALA A 94 8.31 -13.70 13.62
N THR A 95 8.43 -12.94 12.53
CA THR A 95 7.87 -13.26 11.22
C THR A 95 9.01 -13.50 10.23
N ASN A 96 8.83 -14.41 9.28
CA ASN A 96 9.76 -14.56 8.17
C ASN A 96 9.41 -13.55 7.07
N THR A 97 9.91 -12.32 7.22
CA THR A 97 9.62 -11.23 6.29
C THR A 97 10.12 -11.52 4.88
N LYS A 98 11.26 -12.21 4.74
CA LYS A 98 11.78 -12.57 3.42
C LYS A 98 10.80 -13.50 2.68
N ALA A 99 10.37 -14.57 3.34
CA ALA A 99 9.39 -15.50 2.75
C ALA A 99 8.09 -14.78 2.38
N PHE A 100 7.67 -13.83 3.20
CA PHE A 100 6.51 -13.00 2.90
C PHE A 100 6.71 -12.14 1.64
N ILE A 101 7.85 -11.47 1.49
CA ILE A 101 8.18 -10.69 0.28
C ILE A 101 8.22 -11.62 -0.95
N ASP A 102 8.87 -12.78 -0.84
CA ASP A 102 8.95 -13.77 -1.93
C ASP A 102 7.54 -14.21 -2.37
N GLN A 103 6.65 -14.51 -1.41
CA GLN A 103 5.24 -14.84 -1.69
C GLN A 103 4.48 -13.69 -2.35
N CYS A 104 4.75 -12.44 -1.93
CA CYS A 104 4.11 -11.27 -2.54
C CYS A 104 4.49 -11.11 -4.01
N LEU A 105 5.78 -11.31 -4.34
CA LEU A 105 6.26 -11.26 -5.72
C LEU A 105 5.69 -12.40 -6.56
N GLU A 106 5.72 -13.63 -6.04
CA GLU A 106 5.15 -14.80 -6.72
C GLU A 106 3.65 -14.59 -7.02
N TYR A 107 2.89 -14.12 -6.02
CA TYR A 107 1.48 -13.82 -6.19
C TYR A 107 1.23 -12.76 -7.27
N ASP A 108 2.03 -11.68 -7.31
CA ASP A 108 1.89 -10.64 -8.33
C ASP A 108 2.23 -11.15 -9.74
N GLU A 109 3.22 -12.03 -9.88
CA GLU A 109 3.53 -12.66 -11.17
C GLU A 109 2.42 -13.63 -11.63
N LEU A 110 1.88 -14.46 -10.73
CA LEU A 110 0.76 -15.36 -11.05
C LEU A 110 -0.49 -14.58 -11.48
N LEU A 111 -0.73 -13.40 -10.91
CA LEU A 111 -1.85 -12.55 -11.31
C LEU A 111 -1.75 -12.02 -12.74
N LYS A 112 -0.56 -11.94 -13.35
CA LYS A 112 -0.39 -11.48 -14.74
C LYS A 112 -0.91 -12.50 -15.74
N SER A 113 -0.71 -13.79 -15.47
CA SER A 113 -1.18 -14.90 -16.31
C SER A 113 -2.55 -15.44 -15.89
N ALA A 114 -3.09 -14.99 -14.76
CA ALA A 114 -4.41 -15.38 -14.29
C ALA A 114 -5.52 -14.94 -15.24
N ASN A 115 -6.58 -15.76 -15.33
CA ASN A 115 -7.72 -15.45 -16.17
C ASN A 115 -8.44 -14.15 -15.71
N PRO A 116 -9.22 -13.49 -16.60
CA PRO A 116 -9.89 -12.24 -16.27
C PRO A 116 -10.83 -12.31 -15.06
N LEU A 117 -11.48 -13.46 -14.82
CA LEU A 117 -12.39 -13.64 -13.68
C LEU A 117 -11.63 -13.65 -12.34
N VAL A 118 -10.48 -14.33 -12.28
CA VAL A 118 -9.59 -14.33 -11.12
C VAL A 118 -9.06 -12.93 -10.86
N ARG A 119 -8.61 -12.22 -11.91
CA ARG A 119 -8.13 -10.83 -11.79
C ARG A 119 -9.24 -9.89 -11.30
N ALA A 120 -10.48 -10.06 -11.78
CA ALA A 120 -11.63 -9.29 -11.34
C ALA A 120 -11.97 -9.57 -9.86
N SER A 121 -11.97 -10.85 -9.46
CA SER A 121 -12.20 -11.27 -8.07
C SER A 121 -11.18 -10.65 -7.12
N VAL A 122 -9.89 -10.74 -7.46
CA VAL A 122 -8.82 -10.14 -6.67
C VAL A 122 -8.93 -8.62 -6.62
N SER A 123 -9.30 -7.97 -7.72
CA SER A 123 -9.53 -6.52 -7.74
C SER A 123 -10.71 -6.12 -6.83
N MET A 124 -11.73 -6.97 -6.71
CA MET A 124 -12.85 -6.73 -5.81
C MET A 124 -12.45 -6.89 -4.33
N GLN A 125 -11.60 -7.87 -4.00
CA GLN A 125 -11.08 -8.05 -2.64
C GLN A 125 -10.22 -6.88 -2.17
N GLN A 126 -9.46 -6.25 -3.08
CA GLN A 126 -8.65 -5.07 -2.78
C GLN A 126 -9.47 -3.84 -2.36
N ARG A 127 -10.77 -3.80 -2.65
CA ARG A 127 -11.66 -2.68 -2.30
C ARG A 127 -11.95 -2.60 -0.80
N THR A 128 -12.10 -3.76 -0.15
CA THR A 128 -12.53 -3.84 1.25
C THR A 128 -11.36 -3.92 2.22
N HIS A 129 -10.29 -4.63 1.81
CA HIS A 129 -9.05 -4.72 2.55
C HIS A 129 -7.90 -4.71 1.53
N PRO A 130 -7.19 -3.59 1.30
CA PRO A 130 -6.05 -3.58 0.40
C PRO A 130 -5.00 -4.56 0.94
N LEU A 131 -4.98 -5.77 0.38
CA LEU A 131 -4.12 -6.85 0.90
C LEU A 131 -2.67 -6.37 0.81
N PRO A 132 -1.85 -6.63 1.85
CA PRO A 132 -0.47 -6.18 1.87
C PRO A 132 0.34 -6.83 0.73
N VAL A 133 -0.16 -7.92 0.16
CA VAL A 133 0.50 -8.71 -0.88
C VAL A 133 0.85 -7.87 -2.12
N LYS A 134 -0.13 -7.17 -2.71
CA LYS A 134 0.14 -6.31 -3.88
C LYS A 134 1.00 -5.11 -3.51
N ARG A 135 0.75 -4.51 -2.36
CA ARG A 135 1.50 -3.35 -1.85
C ARG A 135 2.98 -3.66 -1.69
N VAL A 136 3.31 -4.77 -1.03
CA VAL A 136 4.69 -5.22 -0.84
C VAL A 136 5.36 -5.58 -2.18
N ALA A 137 4.65 -6.23 -3.10
CA ALA A 137 5.19 -6.53 -4.42
C ALA A 137 5.53 -5.25 -5.21
N GLN A 138 4.64 -4.25 -5.19
CA GLN A 138 4.88 -2.95 -5.84
C GLN A 138 5.99 -2.16 -5.16
N LEU A 139 6.06 -2.21 -3.82
CA LEU A 139 7.11 -1.59 -3.03
C LEU A 139 8.49 -2.15 -3.39
N GLU A 140 8.62 -3.47 -3.42
CA GLU A 140 9.87 -4.18 -3.77
C GLU A 140 10.31 -3.84 -5.21
N LYS A 141 9.36 -3.77 -6.15
CA LYS A 141 9.63 -3.34 -7.54
C LYS A 141 10.11 -1.89 -7.60
N TRP A 142 9.49 -1.00 -6.84
CA TRP A 142 9.90 0.41 -6.78
C TRP A 142 11.25 0.61 -6.11
N ALA A 143 11.53 -0.11 -5.02
CA ALA A 143 12.83 -0.06 -4.33
C ALA A 143 14.01 -0.49 -5.23
N LYS A 144 13.75 -1.32 -6.24
CA LYS A 144 14.73 -1.73 -7.27
C LYS A 144 14.77 -0.83 -8.50
N SER A 145 13.94 0.21 -8.54
CA SER A 145 13.84 1.12 -9.69
C SER A 145 14.91 2.23 -9.66
N LYS A 146 15.24 2.75 -10.84
CA LYS A 146 16.11 3.95 -10.98
C LYS A 146 15.49 5.17 -10.32
N ASP A 147 14.16 5.27 -10.29
CA ASP A 147 13.46 6.40 -9.68
C ASP A 147 13.75 6.48 -8.18
N TYR A 148 13.66 5.36 -7.47
CA TYR A 148 14.03 5.29 -6.06
C TYR A 148 15.51 5.64 -5.85
N GLU A 149 16.40 5.03 -6.65
CA GLU A 149 17.84 5.27 -6.58
C GLU A 149 18.18 6.76 -6.74
N ASN A 150 17.55 7.45 -7.70
CA ASN A 150 17.75 8.87 -7.95
C ASN A 150 17.26 9.76 -6.79
N ILE A 151 16.14 9.41 -6.16
CA ILE A 151 15.60 10.17 -5.01
C ILE A 151 16.54 10.06 -3.81
N VAL A 152 17.01 8.85 -3.48
CA VAL A 152 17.90 8.64 -2.34
C VAL A 152 19.26 9.30 -2.57
N LYS A 153 19.83 9.19 -3.78
CA LYS A 153 21.10 9.87 -4.13
C LYS A 153 21.00 11.39 -4.06
N SER A 154 19.92 11.97 -4.59
CA SER A 154 19.76 13.44 -4.57
C SER A 154 19.61 13.99 -3.15
N SER A 155 19.03 13.21 -2.24
CA SER A 155 18.88 13.57 -0.83
C SER A 155 20.20 13.49 -0.04
N ALA A 156 21.20 12.75 -0.51
CA ALA A 156 22.51 12.62 0.14
C ALA A 156 23.50 13.74 -0.23
N THR A 157 23.13 14.59 -1.20
CA THR A 157 23.98 15.67 -1.74
C THR A 157 23.70 17.04 -1.10
N TYR A 158 22.79 17.10 -0.13
CA TYR A 158 22.50 18.27 0.72
C TYR A 158 22.91 17.99 2.16
#